data_AF-A0A3B0ZXN6-F1
#
_entry.id   AF-A0A3B0ZXN6-F1
#
_cell.length_a   1.000
_cell.length_b   1.000
_cell.length_c   1.000
_cell.angle_alpha   90.00
_cell.angle_beta   90.00
_cell.angle_gamma   90.00
#
_symmetry.space_group_name_H-M   'P 1'
#
loop_
_entity.id
_entity.type
_entity.pdbx_description
1 polymer ?
#
loop_
_entity_poly.entity_id
_entity_poly.type
_entity_poly.pdbx_seq_one_letter_code
_entity_poly.pdbx_strand_id
1 'polypeptide(L)'
;MNEVRSLVVIGILFLLTGCAGLQQSAPINSSDNHKVSHGMTPSSTGPSPEWYAEYYHPARGVGEALSKSHQAMWDNNARGYTYYISGEIFARYHPWQHGLTIRTDNEDGRNLRCHWSGEGKLKTNGPRPKGLNSKEACTQLLNNLQSHLI
;
A
#
# COMPACT_ATOMS: atom_id res chain seq x y z
N MET A 1 -35.23 56.98 3.64
CA MET A 1 -36.49 57.33 4.31
C MET A 1 -36.91 56.17 5.19
N ASN A 2 -37.04 56.48 6.48
CA ASN A 2 -37.82 55.85 7.54
C ASN A 2 -37.41 54.47 8.10
N GLU A 3 -36.82 54.57 9.30
CA GLU A 3 -36.80 53.58 10.37
C GLU A 3 -38.21 53.13 10.77
N VAL A 4 -38.34 51.90 11.28
CA VAL A 4 -39.22 51.62 12.42
C VAL A 4 -38.52 50.62 13.34
N ARG A 5 -38.11 51.11 14.52
CA ARG A 5 -37.75 50.32 15.68
C ARG A 5 -39.04 49.90 16.39
N SER A 6 -39.12 48.66 16.87
CA SER A 6 -39.99 48.33 18.01
C SER A 6 -39.41 47.16 18.80
N LEU A 7 -38.94 47.53 19.99
CA LEU A 7 -38.62 46.67 21.12
C LEU A 7 -39.94 46.33 21.84
N VAL A 8 -40.14 45.07 22.18
CA VAL A 8 -40.93 44.68 23.35
C VAL A 8 -40.11 43.67 24.16
N VAL A 9 -40.03 43.96 25.46
CA VAL A 9 -39.23 43.33 26.49
C VAL A 9 -40.18 42.54 27.40
N ILE A 10 -39.62 41.54 28.13
CA ILE A 10 -40.13 40.91 29.37
C ILE A 10 -41.15 39.76 29.14
N GLY A 11 -41.03 38.55 29.70
CA GLY A 11 -40.12 38.08 30.75
C GLY A 11 -40.14 36.56 30.98
N ILE A 12 -38.96 36.05 31.33
CA ILE A 12 -38.59 35.24 32.52
C ILE A 12 -39.57 34.17 33.07
N LEU A 13 -39.06 32.92 33.13
CA LEU A 13 -38.85 32.07 34.34
C LEU A 13 -39.46 30.64 34.33
N PHE A 14 -38.54 29.66 34.24
CA PHE A 14 -38.48 28.31 34.86
C PHE A 14 -39.62 27.29 34.68
N LEU A 15 -39.24 26.09 34.24
CA LEU A 15 -39.19 24.92 35.13
C LEU A 15 -38.27 23.82 34.57
N LEU A 16 -37.46 23.31 35.49
CA LEU A 16 -36.49 22.24 35.35
C LEU A 16 -37.19 20.90 35.10
N THR A 17 -36.85 20.23 34.01
CA THR A 17 -36.91 18.77 33.93
C THR A 17 -35.58 18.29 33.38
N GLY A 18 -34.76 17.75 34.27
CA GLY A 18 -33.48 17.16 33.93
C GLY A 18 -33.67 15.92 33.06
N CYS A 19 -32.98 15.91 31.92
CA CYS A 19 -32.47 14.70 31.31
C CYS A 19 -30.95 14.83 31.30
N ALA A 20 -30.31 14.22 32.31
CA ALA A 20 -28.90 13.93 32.28
C ALA A 20 -28.66 12.87 31.18
N GLY A 21 -28.49 13.34 29.94
CA GLY A 21 -28.06 12.54 28.80
C GLY A 21 -26.59 12.83 28.53
N LEU A 22 -25.71 12.04 29.14
CA LEU A 22 -24.29 11.84 28.85
C LEU A 22 -23.74 12.55 27.61
N GLN A 23 -23.26 13.78 27.80
CA GLN A 23 -22.32 14.42 26.91
C GLN A 23 -20.93 13.96 27.33
N GLN A 24 -20.52 12.79 26.87
CA GLN A 24 -19.16 12.31 27.08
C GLN A 24 -18.26 12.95 26.02
N SER A 25 -17.91 14.22 26.24
CA SER A 25 -16.71 14.81 25.69
C SER A 25 -15.53 14.03 26.26
N ALA A 26 -15.06 13.04 25.51
CA ALA A 26 -13.86 12.32 25.88
C ALA A 26 -12.68 13.31 25.97
N PRO A 27 -11.86 13.23 27.02
CA PRO A 27 -10.72 14.10 27.20
C PRO A 27 -9.71 13.91 26.07
N ILE A 28 -9.16 15.05 25.61
CA ILE A 28 -8.01 15.12 24.72
C ILE A 28 -6.81 14.60 25.51
N ASN A 29 -6.62 13.28 25.50
CA ASN A 29 -5.37 12.66 25.93
C ASN A 29 -4.41 12.66 24.75
N SER A 30 -3.55 13.67 24.70
CA SER A 30 -2.30 13.62 23.97
C SER A 30 -1.42 12.52 24.58
N SER A 31 -1.40 11.35 23.95
CA SER A 31 -0.28 10.39 23.92
C SER A 31 -0.84 9.01 23.54
N ASP A 32 -1.10 8.81 22.26
CA ASP A 32 -1.10 7.45 21.73
C ASP A 32 -0.48 7.49 20.34
N ASN A 33 0.68 6.85 20.28
CA ASN A 33 1.41 6.53 19.08
C ASN A 33 0.43 6.21 17.95
N HIS A 34 0.62 6.86 16.80
CA HIS A 34 0.12 6.34 15.54
C HIS A 34 0.62 4.89 15.41
N LYS A 35 -0.16 3.93 15.89
CA LYS A 35 -0.11 2.58 15.36
C LYS A 35 -0.67 2.71 13.97
N VAL A 36 0.23 3.04 13.04
CA VAL A 36 0.20 2.49 11.70
C VAL A 36 0.01 0.99 11.91
N SER A 37 -1.24 0.54 11.87
CA SER A 37 -1.52 -0.88 11.81
C SER A 37 -0.99 -1.32 10.46
N HIS A 38 0.23 -1.86 10.46
CA HIS A 38 0.83 -2.59 9.34
C HIS A 38 0.05 -3.92 9.12
N GLY A 39 -1.28 -3.86 9.06
CA GLY A 39 -2.15 -5.02 8.92
C GLY A 39 -1.81 -5.75 7.62
N MET A 40 -1.44 -7.03 7.61
CA MET A 40 -1.51 -8.08 8.62
C MET A 40 -0.14 -8.76 8.77
N THR A 41 0.21 -9.20 9.97
CA THR A 41 1.22 -10.24 10.15
C THR A 41 0.65 -11.56 9.59
N PRO A 42 1.30 -12.27 8.64
CA PRO A 42 0.82 -13.58 8.21
C PRO A 42 0.98 -14.57 9.37
N SER A 43 -0.12 -15.02 9.98
CA SER A 43 -0.12 -15.92 11.14
C SER A 43 0.07 -17.39 10.79
N SER A 44 0.78 -17.70 9.70
CA SER A 44 1.50 -18.96 9.55
C SER A 44 2.81 -18.60 8.86
N THR A 45 3.94 -18.96 9.46
CA THR A 45 5.23 -18.84 8.79
C THR A 45 5.24 -19.91 7.70
N GLY A 46 4.56 -19.62 6.58
CA GLY A 46 4.63 -20.44 5.38
C GLY A 46 6.08 -20.61 4.93
N PRO A 47 6.35 -21.45 3.92
CA PRO A 47 7.68 -21.69 3.41
C PRO A 47 8.51 -20.41 3.18
N SER A 48 9.83 -20.55 3.22
CA SER A 48 10.71 -19.42 2.96
C SER A 48 10.57 -18.94 1.50
N PRO A 49 10.87 -17.67 1.20
CA PRO A 49 10.87 -17.17 -0.18
C PRO A 49 11.72 -18.04 -1.13
N GLU A 50 12.84 -18.58 -0.66
CA GLU A 50 13.73 -19.46 -1.42
C GLU A 50 13.03 -20.77 -1.82
N TRP A 51 12.27 -21.36 -0.90
CA TRP A 51 11.47 -22.55 -1.21
C TRP A 51 10.46 -22.29 -2.33
N TYR A 52 9.81 -21.12 -2.32
CA TYR A 52 8.88 -20.73 -3.39
C TYR A 52 9.59 -20.48 -4.72
N ALA A 53 10.82 -19.94 -4.70
CA ALA A 53 11.64 -19.75 -5.90
C ALA A 53 12.01 -21.10 -6.54
N GLU A 54 12.39 -22.08 -5.72
CA GLU A 54 12.78 -23.42 -6.14
C GLU A 54 11.59 -24.23 -6.67
N TYR A 55 10.48 -24.24 -5.93
CA TYR A 55 9.32 -25.08 -6.26
C TYR A 55 8.49 -24.55 -7.43
N TYR A 56 8.42 -23.22 -7.61
CA TYR A 56 7.62 -22.60 -8.66
C TYR A 56 8.48 -21.88 -9.71
N HIS A 57 9.06 -20.74 -9.34
CA HIS A 57 9.94 -19.93 -10.20
C HIS A 57 10.52 -18.74 -9.41
N PRO A 58 11.65 -18.15 -9.84
CA PRO A 58 12.31 -17.05 -9.11
C PRO A 58 11.39 -15.87 -8.75
N ALA A 59 10.53 -15.44 -9.68
CA ALA A 59 9.60 -14.33 -9.42
C ALA A 59 8.58 -14.64 -8.30
N ARG A 60 8.25 -15.92 -8.07
CA ARG A 60 7.41 -16.36 -6.95
C ARG A 60 8.10 -16.07 -5.62
N GLY A 61 9.35 -16.50 -5.50
CA GLY A 61 10.15 -16.28 -4.31
C GLY A 61 10.34 -14.80 -4.02
N VAL A 62 10.70 -13.98 -5.02
CA VAL A 62 10.83 -12.53 -4.85
C VAL A 62 9.51 -11.88 -4.40
N GLY A 63 8.37 -12.31 -4.94
CA GLY A 63 7.06 -11.84 -4.48
C GLY A 63 6.79 -12.17 -3.01
N GLU A 64 7.11 -13.38 -2.57
CA GLU A 64 6.96 -13.79 -1.17
C GLU A 64 8.00 -13.14 -0.23
N ALA A 65 9.18 -12.79 -0.72
CA ALA A 65 10.11 -11.94 0.02
C ALA A 65 9.54 -10.52 0.19
N LEU A 66 8.95 -9.97 -0.87
CA LEU A 66 8.31 -8.65 -0.85
C LEU A 66 7.17 -8.61 0.18
N SER A 67 6.29 -9.62 0.21
CA SER A 67 5.18 -9.68 1.17
C SER A 67 5.62 -9.71 2.64
N LYS A 68 6.86 -10.15 2.90
CA LYS A 68 7.47 -10.21 4.23
C LYS A 68 8.35 -9.00 4.57
N SER A 69 8.66 -8.14 3.58
CA SER A 69 9.49 -6.96 3.80
C SER A 69 8.75 -5.89 4.61
N HIS A 70 9.41 -5.33 5.64
CA HIS A 70 8.82 -4.25 6.46
C HIS A 70 8.61 -2.94 5.69
N GLN A 71 9.25 -2.77 4.54
CA GLN A 71 9.09 -1.57 3.69
C GLN A 71 7.95 -1.73 2.69
N ALA A 72 7.42 -2.95 2.52
CA ALA A 72 6.27 -3.16 1.65
C ALA A 72 4.98 -2.65 2.31
N MET A 73 4.15 -1.96 1.52
CA MET A 73 2.86 -1.44 1.93
C MET A 73 1.71 -2.23 1.31
N TRP A 74 0.71 -2.56 2.12
CA TRP A 74 -0.52 -3.18 1.62
C TRP A 74 -1.39 -2.15 0.87
N ASP A 75 -1.67 -2.42 -0.40
CA ASP A 75 -2.61 -1.65 -1.23
C ASP A 75 -3.98 -2.35 -1.22
N ASN A 76 -4.94 -1.78 -0.48
CA ASN A 76 -6.29 -2.32 -0.35
C ASN A 76 -7.09 -2.37 -1.67
N ASN A 77 -6.82 -1.43 -2.58
CA ASN A 77 -7.51 -1.34 -3.86
C ASN A 77 -6.97 -2.39 -4.81
N ALA A 78 -5.64 -2.54 -4.87
CA ALA A 78 -4.99 -3.55 -5.69
C ALA A 78 -5.01 -4.95 -5.04
N ARG A 79 -5.31 -5.07 -3.74
CA ARG A 79 -5.28 -6.35 -3.01
C ARG A 79 -3.90 -7.00 -3.13
N GLY A 80 -2.84 -6.23 -2.84
CA GLY A 80 -1.46 -6.69 -2.98
C GLY A 80 -0.47 -5.83 -2.20
N TYR A 81 0.73 -6.38 -2.03
CA TYR A 81 1.85 -5.67 -1.41
C TYR A 81 2.56 -4.84 -2.48
N THR A 82 2.87 -3.60 -2.14
CA THR A 82 3.59 -2.65 -3.00
C THR A 82 4.90 -2.29 -2.36
N TYR A 83 5.94 -2.16 -3.17
CA TYR A 83 7.28 -1.80 -2.72
C TYR A 83 7.84 -0.77 -3.69
N TYR A 84 8.46 0.28 -3.16
CA TYR A 84 8.88 1.43 -3.92
C TYR A 84 10.30 1.86 -3.56
N ILE A 85 11.14 1.99 -4.59
CA ILE A 85 12.48 2.56 -4.53
C ILE A 85 12.44 3.82 -5.39
N SER A 86 12.54 4.97 -4.74
CA SER A 86 12.37 6.28 -5.38
C SER A 86 13.30 6.45 -6.57
N GLY A 87 12.73 6.71 -7.74
CA GLY A 87 13.49 6.91 -8.98
C GLY A 87 14.08 5.65 -9.61
N GLU A 88 13.80 4.45 -9.06
CA GLU A 88 14.39 3.21 -9.53
C GLU A 88 13.32 2.16 -9.88
N ILE A 89 12.58 1.68 -8.89
CA ILE A 89 11.72 0.49 -9.03
C ILE A 89 10.39 0.71 -8.30
N PHE A 90 9.31 0.33 -8.99
CA PHE A 90 8.05 0.00 -8.36
C PHE A 90 7.77 -1.49 -8.54
N ALA A 91 7.43 -2.17 -7.45
CA ALA A 91 7.01 -3.56 -7.45
C ALA A 91 5.66 -3.73 -6.78
N ARG A 92 4.86 -4.66 -7.30
CA ARG A 92 3.59 -5.08 -6.71
C ARG A 92 3.47 -6.60 -6.76
N TYR A 93 3.14 -7.19 -5.62
CA TYR A 93 2.91 -8.62 -5.49
C TYR A 93 1.48 -8.90 -5.01
N HIS A 94 0.77 -9.77 -5.74
CA HIS A 94 -0.57 -10.22 -5.37
C HIS A 94 -0.51 -11.59 -4.70
N PRO A 95 -0.77 -11.71 -3.39
CA PRO A 95 -0.54 -12.95 -2.65
C PRO A 95 -1.50 -14.09 -2.98
N TRP A 96 -2.66 -13.84 -3.60
CA TRP A 96 -3.59 -14.91 -3.98
C TRP A 96 -3.41 -15.39 -5.43
N GLN A 97 -3.08 -14.48 -6.33
CA GLN A 97 -2.80 -14.80 -7.74
C GLN A 97 -1.34 -15.18 -7.96
N HIS A 98 -0.51 -14.92 -6.95
CA HIS A 98 0.93 -15.13 -6.97
C HIS A 98 1.63 -14.40 -8.12
N GLY A 99 1.02 -13.30 -8.58
CA GLY A 99 1.53 -12.47 -9.65
C GLY A 99 2.46 -11.39 -9.11
N LEU A 100 3.61 -11.22 -9.77
CA LEU A 100 4.57 -10.16 -9.48
C LEU A 100 4.64 -9.20 -10.68
N THR A 101 4.41 -7.92 -10.43
CA THR A 101 4.65 -6.86 -11.39
C THR A 101 5.80 -5.98 -10.91
N ILE A 102 6.78 -5.77 -11.77
CA ILE A 102 7.90 -4.86 -11.53
C ILE A 102 7.91 -3.87 -12.69
N ARG A 103 8.17 -2.61 -12.40
CA ARG A 103 8.46 -1.61 -13.43
C ARG A 103 9.60 -0.71 -12.98
N THR A 104 10.33 -0.17 -13.95
CA THR A 104 11.16 1.01 -13.66
C THR A 104 10.25 2.16 -13.26
N ASP A 105 10.77 3.05 -12.42
CA ASP A 105 10.11 4.31 -12.06
C ASP A 105 10.97 5.49 -12.49
N ASN A 106 11.12 5.63 -13.81
CA ASN A 106 11.88 6.73 -14.40
C ASN A 106 11.00 7.99 -14.50
N GLU A 107 11.59 9.16 -14.26
CA GLU A 107 10.93 10.45 -14.38
C GLU A 107 10.41 10.76 -15.79
N ASP A 108 11.02 10.16 -16.81
CA ASP A 108 10.65 10.36 -18.22
C ASP A 108 9.40 9.56 -18.65
N GLY A 109 8.80 8.79 -17.72
CA GLY A 109 7.59 8.00 -17.96
C GLY A 109 7.80 6.77 -18.86
N ARG A 110 9.02 6.55 -19.37
CA ARG A 110 9.36 5.40 -20.23
C ARG A 110 9.70 4.21 -19.35
N ASN A 111 8.65 3.56 -18.89
CA ASN A 111 8.78 2.48 -17.93
C ASN A 111 8.71 1.10 -18.59
N LEU A 112 9.78 0.32 -18.47
CA LEU A 112 9.70 -1.12 -18.71
C LEU A 112 8.84 -1.73 -17.61
N ARG A 113 7.79 -2.46 -17.99
CA ARG A 113 6.94 -3.22 -17.07
C ARG A 113 7.05 -4.70 -17.36
N CYS A 114 7.38 -5.45 -16.33
CA CYS A 114 7.49 -6.90 -16.32
C CYS A 114 6.39 -7.46 -15.41
N HIS A 115 5.62 -8.41 -15.90
CA HIS A 115 4.60 -9.11 -15.12
C HIS A 115 4.79 -10.61 -15.24
N TRP A 116 5.05 -11.27 -14.12
CA TRP A 116 5.02 -12.71 -14.00
C TRP A 116 3.69 -13.13 -13.41
N SER A 117 3.01 -14.09 -14.06
CA SER A 117 1.88 -14.78 -13.44
C SER A 117 2.37 -15.73 -12.33
N GLY A 118 1.44 -16.27 -11.54
CA GLY A 118 1.76 -17.33 -10.57
C GLY A 118 2.28 -18.64 -11.16
N GLU A 119 2.20 -18.79 -12.49
CA GLU A 119 2.78 -19.92 -13.25
C GLU A 119 4.17 -19.57 -13.83
N GLY A 120 4.69 -18.38 -13.57
CA GLY A 120 6.00 -17.92 -14.06
C GLY A 120 5.99 -17.38 -15.49
N LYS A 121 4.83 -17.26 -16.15
CA LYS A 121 4.74 -16.69 -17.50
C LYS A 121 5.02 -15.20 -17.47
N LEU A 122 6.05 -14.77 -18.19
CA LEU A 122 6.46 -13.37 -18.30
C LEU A 122 5.70 -12.66 -19.43
N LYS A 123 5.05 -11.53 -19.08
CA LYS A 123 4.55 -10.52 -20.02
C LYS A 123 5.35 -9.25 -19.84
N THR A 124 5.72 -8.61 -20.94
CA THR A 124 6.51 -7.37 -20.95
C THR A 124 5.78 -6.28 -21.71
N ASN A 125 5.88 -5.04 -21.23
CA ASN A 125 5.34 -3.86 -21.89
C ASN A 125 6.28 -2.66 -21.68
N GLY A 126 6.30 -1.72 -22.62
CA GLY A 126 7.13 -0.53 -22.56
C GLY A 126 8.52 -0.68 -23.19
N PRO A 127 9.30 0.41 -23.22
CA PRO A 127 10.62 0.42 -23.81
C PRO A 127 11.62 -0.34 -22.94
N ARG A 128 12.50 -1.11 -23.59
CA ARG A 128 13.60 -1.85 -22.94
C ARG A 128 14.93 -1.12 -23.12
N PRO A 129 15.91 -1.32 -22.22
CA PRO A 129 17.27 -0.81 -22.41
C PRO A 129 17.90 -1.30 -23.73
N LYS A 130 18.74 -0.46 -24.35
CA LYS A 130 19.48 -0.86 -25.56
C LYS A 130 20.42 -2.02 -25.24
N GLY A 131 20.53 -2.98 -26.16
CA GLY A 131 21.43 -4.13 -26.02
C GLY A 131 20.89 -5.31 -25.21
N LEU A 132 19.72 -5.18 -24.57
CA LEU A 132 19.08 -6.27 -23.80
C LEU A 132 17.73 -6.63 -24.39
N ASN A 133 17.44 -7.91 -24.57
CA ASN A 133 16.09 -8.35 -24.91
C ASN A 133 15.12 -8.18 -23.72
N SER A 134 13.81 -8.24 -23.97
CA SER A 134 12.81 -7.97 -22.93
C SER A 134 12.90 -8.95 -21.75
N LYS A 135 13.26 -10.22 -21.99
CA LYS A 135 13.41 -11.21 -20.93
C LYS A 135 14.63 -10.89 -20.06
N GLU A 136 15.77 -10.58 -20.66
CA GLU A 136 17.00 -10.21 -19.95
C GLU A 136 16.80 -8.97 -19.09
N ALA A 137 16.18 -7.92 -19.65
CA ALA A 137 15.89 -6.69 -18.91
C ALA A 137 14.95 -6.95 -17.71
N CYS A 138 13.93 -7.79 -17.88
CA CYS A 138 13.06 -8.18 -16.78
C CYS A 138 13.78 -9.05 -15.74
N THR A 139 14.66 -9.95 -16.14
CA THR A 139 15.49 -10.72 -15.19
C THR A 139 16.40 -9.80 -14.38
N GLN A 140 17.01 -8.79 -15.01
CA GLN A 140 17.82 -7.80 -14.28
C GLN A 140 16.99 -7.01 -13.27
N LEU A 141 15.79 -6.56 -13.65
CA LEU A 141 14.87 -5.88 -12.72
C LEU A 141 14.45 -6.77 -11.56
N LEU A 142 14.19 -8.05 -11.82
CA LEU A 142 13.85 -9.02 -10.79
C LEU A 142 15.00 -9.22 -9.79
N ASN A 143 16.22 -9.37 -10.30
CA ASN A 143 17.41 -9.52 -9.48
C ASN A 143 17.70 -8.25 -8.67
N ASN A 144 17.51 -7.07 -9.26
CA ASN A 144 17.68 -5.80 -8.53
C ASN A 144 16.67 -5.68 -7.38
N LEU A 145 15.38 -5.95 -7.65
CA LEU A 145 14.38 -6.01 -6.58
C LEU A 145 14.77 -7.01 -5.49
N GLN A 146 15.24 -8.21 -5.87
CA GLN A 146 15.67 -9.22 -4.91
C GLN A 146 16.78 -8.71 -3.98
N SER A 147 17.79 -8.00 -4.50
CA SER A 147 18.87 -7.46 -3.67
C SER A 147 18.43 -6.40 -2.65
N HIS A 148 17.27 -5.76 -2.84
CA HIS A 148 16.71 -4.81 -1.88
C HIS A 148 15.85 -5.45 -0.79
N LEU A 149 15.45 -6.72 -0.98
CA LEU A 149 14.58 -7.44 -0.05
C LEU A 149 15.35 -8.31 0.95
N ILE A 150 16.68 -8.42 0.79
CA ILE A 150 17.59 -9.19 1.66
C ILE A 150 18.18 -8.28 2.74
#